data_AF-A0A7K4DRN8-F1
#
_entry.id   AF-A0A7K4DRN8-F1
#
_cell.length_a   1.000
_cell.length_b   1.000
_cell.length_c   1.000
_cell.angle_alpha   90.00
_cell.angle_beta   90.00
_cell.angle_gamma   90.00
#
_symmetry.space_group_name_H-M   'P 1'
#
loop_
_entity.id
_entity.type
_entity.pdbx_description
1 polymer ?
#
loop_
_entity_poly.entity_id
_entity_poly.type
_entity_poly.pdbx_seq_one_letter_code
_entity_poly.pdbx_strand_id
1 'polypeptide(L)'
;MSHTGVDVIDFLFYTIYPVIGIFAIEIICRIIKAPKWIKLWTQAVLSIGFGIYYWFILPAPQNFPLTAMVMFALAIALIYQGRRAKISPDKSPY
;
A
#
# COMPACT_ATOMS: atom_id res chain seq x y z
N MET A 1 -20.12 3.69 -23.17
CA MET A 1 -20.28 2.73 -22.05
C MET A 1 -19.07 1.82 -22.06
N SER A 2 -18.34 1.71 -20.95
CA SER A 2 -17.20 0.80 -20.87
C SER A 2 -17.68 -0.66 -20.91
N HIS A 3 -16.95 -1.51 -21.62
CA HIS A 3 -17.31 -2.92 -21.86
C HIS A 3 -17.29 -3.78 -20.57
N THR A 4 -16.71 -3.26 -19.49
CA THR A 4 -16.55 -3.94 -18.20
C THR A 4 -17.47 -3.40 -17.10
N GLY A 5 -18.23 -2.32 -17.35
CA GLY A 5 -19.01 -1.64 -16.30
C GLY A 5 -18.18 -0.81 -15.32
N VAL A 6 -16.89 -0.59 -15.62
CA VAL A 6 -15.95 0.26 -14.86
C VAL A 6 -15.43 1.35 -15.78
N ASP A 7 -15.53 2.62 -15.39
CA ASP A 7 -14.97 3.71 -16.20
C ASP A 7 -13.43 3.72 -16.08
N VAL A 8 -12.74 4.17 -17.14
CA VAL A 8 -11.28 4.34 -17.15
C VAL A 8 -10.85 5.30 -16.03
N ILE A 9 -11.67 6.30 -15.73
CA ILE A 9 -11.43 7.26 -14.66
C ILE A 9 -11.44 6.55 -13.29
N ASP A 10 -12.39 5.65 -13.06
CA ASP A 10 -12.48 4.89 -11.80
C ASP A 10 -11.24 4.00 -11.64
N PHE A 11 -10.83 3.32 -12.71
CA PHE A 11 -9.62 2.51 -12.71
C PHE A 11 -8.36 3.31 -12.33
N LEU A 12 -8.23 4.52 -12.90
CA LEU A 12 -7.13 5.42 -12.59
C LEU A 12 -7.13 5.80 -11.10
N PHE A 13 -8.30 6.15 -10.56
CA PHE A 13 -8.41 6.51 -9.15
C PHE A 13 -8.09 5.34 -8.22
N TYR A 14 -8.61 4.14 -8.48
CA TYR A 14 -8.29 2.96 -7.67
C TYR A 14 -6.82 2.57 -7.75
N THR A 15 -6.13 2.89 -8.83
CA THR A 15 -4.68 2.63 -8.91
C THR A 15 -3.85 3.68 -8.18
N ILE A 16 -4.31 4.94 -8.13
CA ILE A 16 -3.53 6.04 -7.54
C ILE A 16 -3.73 6.20 -6.03
N TYR A 17 -4.89 5.81 -5.46
CA TYR A 17 -5.14 5.94 -4.02
C TYR A 17 -4.11 5.23 -3.11
N PRO A 18 -3.66 3.99 -3.41
CA PRO A 18 -2.64 3.34 -2.59
C PRO A 18 -1.31 4.09 -2.64
N VAL A 19 -0.94 4.63 -3.80
CA VAL A 19 0.27 5.43 -3.99
C VAL A 19 0.19 6.69 -3.13
N ILE A 20 -0.91 7.44 -3.24
CA ILE A 20 -1.14 8.64 -2.44
C ILE A 20 -1.05 8.32 -0.94
N GLY A 21 -1.67 7.23 -0.48
CA GLY A 21 -1.62 6.83 0.92
C GLY A 21 -0.20 6.50 1.41
N ILE A 22 0.58 5.76 0.62
CA ILE A 22 1.98 5.43 0.97
C ILE A 22 2.84 6.70 1.05
N PHE A 23 2.67 7.62 0.09
CA PHE A 23 3.37 8.91 0.08
C PHE A 23 2.94 9.83 1.23
N ALA A 24 1.66 9.84 1.58
CA ALA A 24 1.18 10.59 2.74
C ALA A 24 1.85 10.09 4.03
N ILE A 25 1.94 8.76 4.22
CA ILE A 25 2.67 8.18 5.36
C ILE A 25 4.14 8.58 5.32
N GLU A 26 4.78 8.56 4.14
CA GLU A 26 6.19 8.96 3.98
C GLU A 26 6.41 10.41 4.42
N ILE A 27 5.58 11.33 3.94
CA ILE A 27 5.66 12.77 4.26
C ILE A 27 5.43 12.99 5.76
N ILE A 28 4.37 12.41 6.32
CA ILE A 28 4.06 12.53 7.74
C ILE A 28 5.21 12.00 8.61
N CYS A 29 5.71 10.79 8.30
CA CYS A 29 6.84 10.20 9.03
C CYS A 29 8.10 11.06 8.93
N ARG A 30 8.34 11.68 7.77
CA ARG A 30 9.48 12.59 7.58
C ARG A 30 9.35 13.86 8.42
N ILE A 31 8.15 14.45 8.49
CA ILE A 31 7.88 15.65 9.29
C ILE A 31 8.11 15.38 10.78
N ILE A 32 7.58 14.26 11.29
CA ILE A 32 7.70 13.90 12.72
C ILE A 32 9.02 13.17 13.05
N LYS A 33 9.91 12.98 12.07
CA LYS A 33 11.16 12.21 12.20
C LYS A 33 10.94 10.82 12.81
N ALA A 34 9.87 10.15 12.39
CA ALA A 34 9.54 8.81 12.87
C ALA A 34 10.67 7.82 12.50
N PRO A 35 10.98 6.87 13.38
CA PRO A 35 11.97 5.85 13.07
C PRO A 35 11.52 4.98 11.89
N LYS A 36 12.48 4.57 11.05
CA LYS A 36 12.24 3.88 9.78
C LYS A 36 11.31 2.66 9.89
N TRP A 37 11.46 1.87 10.96
CA TRP A 37 10.62 0.69 11.15
C TRP A 37 9.14 1.06 11.35
N ILE A 38 8.82 2.14 12.07
CA ILE A 38 7.42 2.58 12.25
C ILE A 38 6.83 2.96 10.90
N LYS A 39 7.55 3.76 10.10
CA LYS A 39 7.15 4.14 8.74
C LYS A 39 6.79 2.92 7.88
N LEU A 40 7.69 1.93 7.83
CA LEU A 40 7.51 0.73 7.01
C LEU A 40 6.35 -0.14 7.48
N TRP A 41 6.16 -0.28 8.80
CA TRP A 41 5.03 -1.03 9.35
C TRP A 41 3.70 -0.33 9.08
N THR A 42 3.64 0.99 9.20
CA THR A 42 2.42 1.76 8.88
C THR A 42 2.09 1.66 7.39
N GLN A 43 3.09 1.76 6.50
CA GLN A 43 2.91 1.54 5.05
C GLN A 43 2.43 0.10 4.77
N ALA A 44 2.93 -0.90 5.48
CA ALA A 44 2.46 -2.27 5.31
C ALA A 44 1.00 -2.46 5.72
N VAL A 45 0.58 -1.89 6.86
CA VAL A 45 -0.82 -1.94 7.32
C VAL A 45 -1.74 -1.28 6.30
N LEU A 46 -1.34 -0.13 5.76
CA LEU A 46 -2.09 0.55 4.70
C LEU A 46 -2.24 -0.35 3.46
N SER A 47 -1.15 -0.97 3.01
CA SER A 47 -1.17 -1.89 1.87
C SER A 47 -2.09 -3.09 2.12
N ILE A 48 -2.11 -3.67 3.33
CA ILE A 48 -3.05 -4.73 3.71
C ILE A 48 -4.50 -4.22 3.60
N GLY A 49 -4.77 -3.03 4.11
CA GLY A 49 -6.11 -2.41 4.05
C GLY A 49 -6.62 -2.28 2.62
N PHE A 50 -5.78 -1.75 1.71
CA PHE A 50 -6.12 -1.67 0.29
C PHE A 50 -6.27 -3.05 -0.37
N GLY A 51 -5.40 -4.01 -0.02
CA GLY A 51 -5.51 -5.39 -0.51
C GLY A 51 -6.84 -6.03 -0.13
N ILE A 52 -7.28 -5.87 1.11
CA ILE A 52 -8.58 -6.36 1.57
C ILE A 52 -9.72 -5.65 0.84
N TYR A 53 -9.64 -4.33 0.72
CA TYR A 53 -10.69 -3.52 0.09
C TYR A 53 -10.90 -3.90 -1.38
N TYR A 54 -9.81 -4.01 -2.16
CA TYR A 54 -9.87 -4.35 -3.59
C TYR A 54 -10.27 -5.79 -3.88
N TRP A 55 -10.06 -6.72 -2.95
CA TRP A 55 -10.42 -8.12 -3.15
C TRP A 55 -11.82 -8.46 -2.63
N PHE A 56 -12.15 -8.03 -1.41
CA PHE A 56 -13.31 -8.53 -0.67
C PHE A 56 -14.44 -7.51 -0.48
N ILE A 57 -14.16 -6.21 -0.58
CA ILE A 57 -15.15 -5.16 -0.29
C ILE A 57 -15.75 -4.59 -1.58
N LEU A 58 -14.94 -4.38 -2.61
CA LEU A 58 -15.44 -3.91 -3.90
C LEU A 58 -16.31 -4.99 -4.58
N PRO A 59 -17.51 -4.63 -5.06
CA PRO A 59 -18.40 -5.56 -5.74
C PRO A 59 -17.86 -5.91 -7.14
N ALA A 60 -18.08 -7.15 -7.57
CA ALA A 60 -17.82 -7.55 -8.95
C ALA A 60 -18.75 -6.79 -9.92
N PRO A 61 -18.27 -6.33 -11.10
CA PRO A 61 -16.95 -6.56 -11.71
C PRO A 61 -15.88 -5.50 -11.37
N GLN A 62 -16.14 -4.60 -10.41
CA GLN A 62 -15.25 -3.49 -10.07
C GLN A 62 -14.12 -3.88 -9.10
N ASN A 63 -14.05 -5.15 -8.68
CA ASN A 63 -12.97 -5.63 -7.83
C ASN A 63 -11.65 -5.73 -8.61
N PHE A 64 -10.54 -5.53 -7.90
CA PHE A 64 -9.19 -5.50 -8.48
C PHE A 64 -8.30 -6.55 -7.82
N PRO A 65 -8.54 -7.85 -8.06
CA PRO A 65 -7.83 -8.93 -7.37
C PRO A 65 -6.32 -8.88 -7.64
N LEU A 66 -5.88 -8.61 -8.88
CA LEU A 66 -4.44 -8.50 -9.18
C LEU A 66 -3.78 -7.36 -8.39
N THR A 67 -4.41 -6.19 -8.33
CA THR A 67 -3.94 -5.05 -7.54
C THR A 67 -3.88 -5.39 -6.06
N ALA A 68 -4.89 -6.07 -5.53
CA ALA A 68 -4.88 -6.55 -4.16
C ALA A 68 -3.74 -7.54 -3.87
N MET A 69 -3.47 -8.48 -4.77
CA MET A 69 -2.32 -9.39 -4.67
C MET A 69 -0.99 -8.63 -4.60
N VAL A 70 -0.82 -7.61 -5.44
CA VAL A 70 0.36 -6.75 -5.43
C VAL A 70 0.46 -5.99 -4.10
N MET A 71 -0.65 -5.48 -3.57
CA MET A 71 -0.68 -4.81 -2.27
C MET A 71 -0.29 -5.75 -1.12
N PHE A 72 -0.74 -7.00 -1.13
CA PHE A 72 -0.31 -8.00 -0.14
C PHE A 72 1.18 -8.34 -0.27
N ALA A 73 1.69 -8.54 -1.50
CA ALA A 73 3.12 -8.76 -1.72
C ALA A 73 3.97 -7.59 -1.22
N LEU A 74 3.53 -6.35 -1.49
CA LEU A 74 4.16 -5.14 -0.99
C LEU A 74 4.12 -5.09 0.55
N ALA A 75 2.99 -5.41 1.18
CA ALA A 75 2.89 -5.45 2.63
C ALA A 75 3.89 -6.46 3.25
N ILE A 76 4.02 -7.65 2.67
CA ILE A 76 4.99 -8.66 3.12
C ILE A 76 6.41 -8.10 3.01
N ALA A 77 6.76 -7.48 1.88
CA ALA A 77 8.07 -6.86 1.68
C ALA A 77 8.35 -5.74 2.71
N LEU A 78 7.37 -4.88 2.98
CA LEU A 78 7.47 -3.78 3.94
C LEU A 78 7.60 -4.29 5.39
N ILE A 79 6.85 -5.34 5.77
CA ILE A 79 6.99 -5.97 7.09
C ILE A 79 8.39 -6.55 7.25
N TYR A 80 8.91 -7.25 6.23
CA TYR A 80 10.26 -7.79 6.26
C TYR A 80 11.31 -6.69 6.40
N GLN A 81 11.22 -5.63 5.59
CA GLN A 81 12.11 -4.47 5.67
C GLN A 81 12.00 -3.76 7.02
N GLY A 82 10.79 -3.62 7.55
CA GLY A 82 10.51 -2.99 8.85
C GLY A 82 11.11 -3.78 10.02
N ARG A 83 10.99 -5.11 10.01
CA ARG A 83 11.65 -5.99 10.98
C ARG A 83 13.17 -5.82 10.95
N ARG A 84 13.75 -5.85 9.75
CA ARG A 84 15.20 -5.65 9.57
C ARG A 84 15.66 -4.26 10.03
N ALA A 85 14.90 -3.21 9.71
CA ALA A 85 15.20 -1.83 10.11
C ALA A 85 15.13 -1.63 11.63
N LYS A 86 14.30 -2.41 12.35
CA LYS A 86 14.23 -2.38 13.82
C LYS A 86 15.47 -3.03 14.46
N ILE A 87 16.00 -4.11 13.88
CA ILE A 87 17.11 -4.90 14.43
C ILE A 87 18.49 -4.32 14.05
N SER A 88 18.62 -3.78 12.85
CA SER A 88 19.88 -3.20 12.36
C SER A 88 19.59 -1.96 11.52
N PRO A 89 19.42 -0.79 12.16
CA PRO A 89 19.14 0.46 11.45
C PRO A 89 20.23 0.81 10.42
N ASP A 90 21.51 0.48 10.69
CA ASP A 90 22.65 0.75 9.80
C ASP A 90 22.75 -0.15 8.56
N LYS A 91 22.05 -1.29 8.53
CA LYS A 91 22.09 -2.24 7.40
C LYS A 91 20.95 -2.03 6.40
N SER A 92 20.23 -0.93 6.49
CA SER A 92 19.04 -0.69 5.70
C SER A 92 19.29 0.47 4.73
N PRO A 93 19.53 0.22 3.43
CA PRO A 93 20.04 1.22 2.47
C PRO A 93 19.06 2.37 2.09
N TYR A 94 18.04 2.66 2.91
CA TYR A 94 17.04 3.71 2.66
C TYR A 94 16.63 4.52 3.89
#